data_AF-A0A4Q5TME9-F1
#
_entry.id   AF-A0A4Q5TME9-F1
#
_cell.length_a   1.000
_cell.length_b   1.000
_cell.length_c   1.000
_cell.angle_alpha   90.00
_cell.angle_beta   90.00
_cell.angle_gamma   90.00
#
_symmetry.space_group_name_H-M   'P 1'
#
loop_
_entity.id
_entity.type
_entity.pdbx_description
1 polymer ?
#
loop_
_entity_poly.entity_id
_entity_poly.type
_entity_poly.pdbx_seq_one_letter_code
_entity_poly.pdbx_strand_id
1 'polypeptide(L)'
;MEFKKKHQHKDRLPVYEIMINDTDETGIRFISLVDDPAIEIKGMYFAKKYKYYDRPPVHGNCKCTIDSDGNWILDSEACTYCFQKKDKYDRSQQRIKDRNRRKEDKKDKGNSARPGNSSFERDEYDEFESDYSEMEFSTVDEKQIIVAPALIPDKLIYRQDETGEYLVTFTAPTIAKMVEKFNRSNNNKSINVDHSNQMVNAFVVENWIIENSVYDKSRFYNFDLPVGTWMVMVKILDTEFWNDQVKGEGKFGFSIEGLLGQRIIEMSKEIEQDYNTDLTQFIDDLTEDELKDILKDLL
;
A
#
# COMPACT_ATOMS: atom_id res chain seq x y z
N MET A 1 -26.43 -16.03 -14.81
CA MET A 1 -26.23 -15.21 -13.61
C MET A 1 -25.86 -16.16 -12.48
N GLU A 2 -24.56 -16.40 -12.30
CA GLU A 2 -24.06 -17.20 -11.18
C GLU A 2 -24.05 -16.33 -9.93
N PHE A 3 -24.86 -16.71 -8.95
CA PHE A 3 -24.87 -16.10 -7.63
C PHE A 3 -23.58 -16.52 -6.91
N LYS A 4 -22.69 -15.56 -6.63
CA LYS A 4 -21.55 -15.72 -5.71
C LYS A 4 -22.08 -16.35 -4.40
N LYS A 5 -21.72 -17.61 -4.12
CA LYS A 5 -22.06 -18.30 -2.87
C LYS A 5 -21.45 -17.50 -1.70
N LYS A 6 -22.30 -16.85 -0.92
CA LYS A 6 -21.90 -16.18 0.33
C LYS A 6 -21.20 -17.18 1.25
N HIS A 7 -20.00 -16.83 1.67
CA HIS A 7 -19.07 -17.63 2.46
C HIS A 7 -19.58 -17.84 3.89
N GLN A 8 -20.39 -18.88 4.13
CA GLN A 8 -21.03 -19.13 5.43
C GLN A 8 -20.17 -19.95 6.44
N HIS A 9 -18.90 -20.24 6.17
CA HIS A 9 -18.09 -21.14 7.01
C HIS A 9 -16.67 -20.65 7.37
N LYS A 10 -16.32 -19.39 7.14
CA LYS A 10 -14.96 -18.87 7.45
C LYS A 10 -14.55 -19.05 8.93
N ASP A 11 -15.51 -18.97 9.86
CA ASP A 11 -15.28 -19.11 11.30
C ASP A 11 -14.88 -20.53 11.75
N ARG A 12 -14.73 -21.47 10.81
CA ARG A 12 -14.37 -22.87 11.05
C ARG A 12 -13.15 -23.31 10.27
N LEU A 13 -12.43 -22.41 9.61
CA LEU A 13 -11.24 -22.79 8.86
C LEU A 13 -10.01 -22.74 9.80
N PRO A 14 -9.04 -23.67 9.64
CA PRO A 14 -7.79 -23.59 10.37
C PRO A 14 -7.07 -22.28 10.01
N VAL A 15 -6.50 -21.63 11.03
CA VAL A 15 -5.78 -20.36 10.89
C VAL A 15 -4.30 -20.61 11.04
N TYR A 16 -3.54 -20.18 10.04
CA TYR A 16 -2.09 -20.24 10.02
C TYR A 16 -1.51 -18.83 10.17
N GLU A 17 -0.59 -18.68 11.11
CA GLU A 17 0.25 -17.48 11.20
C GLU A 17 1.44 -17.65 10.27
N ILE A 18 1.66 -16.64 9.42
CA ILE A 18 2.89 -16.56 8.63
C ILE A 18 4.05 -16.16 9.53
N MET A 19 5.17 -16.85 9.37
CA MET A 19 6.40 -16.63 10.11
C MET A 19 7.56 -16.39 9.14
N ILE A 20 8.43 -15.46 9.50
CA ILE A 20 9.69 -15.18 8.78
C ILE A 20 10.84 -15.29 9.76
N ASN A 21 11.89 -16.00 9.34
CA ASN A 21 13.16 -16.00 10.03
C ASN A 21 14.18 -15.14 9.28
N ASP A 22 15.08 -14.51 10.02
CA ASP A 22 16.05 -13.58 9.45
C ASP A 22 17.17 -14.31 8.68
N THR A 23 17.37 -15.59 9.00
CA THR A 23 18.48 -16.45 8.57
C THR A 23 18.12 -17.46 7.49
N ASP A 24 16.84 -17.68 7.20
CA ASP A 24 16.39 -18.62 6.17
C ASP A 24 16.10 -17.92 4.83
N GLU A 25 15.61 -18.68 3.86
CA GLU A 25 15.25 -18.16 2.53
C GLU A 25 13.82 -17.59 2.46
N THR A 26 13.08 -17.56 3.58
CA THR A 26 11.71 -17.05 3.58
C THR A 26 11.68 -15.54 3.33
N GLY A 27 10.61 -15.01 2.77
CA GLY A 27 10.46 -13.58 2.56
C GLY A 27 9.84 -13.26 1.21
N ILE A 28 9.65 -11.97 1.00
CA ILE A 28 8.96 -11.43 -0.17
C ILE A 28 9.93 -11.35 -1.33
N ARG A 29 9.55 -11.93 -2.46
CA ARG A 29 10.28 -11.87 -3.73
C ARG A 29 9.66 -10.86 -4.69
N PHE A 30 8.33 -10.82 -4.79
CA PHE A 30 7.62 -9.93 -5.73
C PHE A 30 6.46 -9.20 -5.06
N ILE A 31 6.16 -8.02 -5.60
CA ILE A 31 4.90 -7.33 -5.41
C ILE A 31 4.13 -7.44 -6.73
N SER A 32 2.93 -8.02 -6.69
CA SER A 32 2.06 -8.14 -7.85
C SER A 32 1.02 -7.04 -7.90
N LEU A 33 0.87 -6.40 -9.07
CA LEU A 33 -0.24 -5.51 -9.36
C LEU A 33 -1.46 -6.34 -9.72
N VAL A 34 -2.54 -6.17 -8.95
CA VAL A 34 -3.78 -6.95 -9.08
C VAL A 34 -5.00 -6.04 -9.00
N ASP A 35 -6.09 -6.46 -9.63
CA ASP A 35 -7.39 -5.80 -9.55
C ASP A 35 -8.16 -6.19 -8.28
N ASP A 36 -8.05 -7.43 -7.83
CA ASP A 36 -8.69 -7.96 -6.61
C ASP A 36 -7.65 -8.46 -5.58
N PRO A 37 -7.08 -7.56 -4.76
CA PRO A 37 -6.07 -7.94 -3.78
C PRO A 37 -6.66 -8.81 -2.67
N ALA A 38 -5.91 -9.82 -2.22
CA ALA A 38 -6.35 -10.75 -1.18
C ALA A 38 -6.66 -10.08 0.18
N ILE A 39 -6.11 -8.90 0.42
CA ILE A 39 -6.43 -8.05 1.58
C ILE A 39 -7.71 -7.22 1.38
N GLU A 40 -8.42 -7.38 0.26
CA GLU A 40 -9.71 -6.74 -0.08
C GLU A 40 -9.68 -5.19 -0.03
N ILE A 41 -8.49 -4.58 -0.09
CA ILE A 41 -8.30 -3.13 -0.10
C ILE A 41 -7.56 -2.75 -1.38
N LYS A 42 -8.25 -2.05 -2.28
CA LYS A 42 -7.62 -1.44 -3.45
C LYS A 42 -6.82 -0.20 -3.05
N GLY A 43 -5.79 0.11 -3.84
CA GLY A 43 -5.01 1.32 -3.68
C GLY A 43 -5.69 2.58 -4.20
N MET A 44 -4.94 3.68 -4.13
CA MET A 44 -5.18 4.89 -4.90
C MET A 44 -4.13 5.00 -6.00
N TYR A 45 -4.49 5.62 -7.11
CA TYR A 45 -3.56 5.93 -8.19
C TYR A 45 -3.59 7.42 -8.51
N PHE A 46 -2.44 7.96 -8.96
CA PHE A 46 -2.26 9.38 -9.23
C PHE A 46 -1.77 9.61 -10.65
N ALA A 47 -2.59 10.31 -11.44
CA ALA A 47 -2.25 10.69 -12.80
C ALA A 47 -1.35 11.94 -12.83
N LYS A 48 -1.64 12.97 -12.04
CA LYS A 48 -0.94 14.26 -12.13
C LYS A 48 0.21 14.45 -11.14
N LYS A 49 1.02 15.48 -11.40
CA LYS A 49 2.20 15.83 -10.62
C LYS A 49 1.83 16.31 -9.20
N TYR A 50 1.83 15.39 -8.26
CA TYR A 50 1.72 15.69 -6.83
C TYR A 50 3.06 16.19 -6.26
N LYS A 51 3.09 17.36 -5.60
CA LYS A 51 4.28 17.84 -4.88
C LYS A 51 4.18 17.44 -3.41
N TYR A 52 5.23 16.81 -2.88
CA TYR A 52 5.26 16.30 -1.50
C TYR A 52 4.98 17.39 -0.45
N TYR A 53 5.45 18.62 -0.69
CA TYR A 53 5.26 19.76 0.21
C TYR A 53 3.85 20.35 0.18
N ASP A 54 3.05 19.95 -0.81
CA ASP A 54 1.65 20.32 -0.94
C ASP A 54 0.76 19.20 -0.39
N ARG A 55 1.20 18.43 0.61
CA ARG A 55 0.35 17.46 1.31
C ARG A 55 -0.58 18.17 2.29
N PRO A 56 -1.84 17.71 2.46
CA PRO A 56 -2.64 18.17 3.58
C PRO A 56 -1.87 17.98 4.89
N PRO A 57 -2.20 18.67 5.98
CA PRO A 57 -1.70 18.27 7.28
C PRO A 57 -2.41 17.00 7.75
N VAL A 58 -1.74 16.05 8.41
CA VAL A 58 -2.43 14.98 9.19
C VAL A 58 -2.51 15.44 10.64
N HIS A 59 -3.69 15.37 11.23
CA HIS A 59 -3.90 15.61 12.67
C HIS A 59 -5.22 14.97 13.14
N GLY A 60 -5.44 14.90 14.45
CA GLY A 60 -6.60 14.23 15.07
C GLY A 60 -7.96 14.53 14.44
N ASN A 61 -8.25 15.82 14.16
CA ASN A 61 -9.51 16.23 13.56
C ASN A 61 -9.40 16.49 12.05
N CYS A 62 -8.41 15.89 11.38
CA CYS A 62 -8.20 16.11 9.96
C CYS A 62 -9.19 15.28 9.15
N LYS A 63 -10.02 15.97 8.38
CA LYS A 63 -10.91 15.38 7.38
C LYS A 63 -10.49 15.77 5.95
N CYS A 64 -9.22 16.13 5.76
CA CYS A 64 -8.68 16.46 4.45
C CYS A 64 -8.17 15.20 3.77
N THR A 65 -8.47 15.07 2.48
CA THR A 65 -7.94 13.99 1.65
C THR A 65 -7.36 14.55 0.36
N ILE A 66 -6.81 13.68 -0.49
CA ILE A 66 -6.46 14.03 -1.86
C ILE A 66 -7.28 13.22 -2.86
N ASP A 67 -7.63 13.84 -3.99
CA ASP A 67 -8.20 13.12 -5.12
C ASP A 67 -7.10 12.48 -6.00
N SER A 68 -7.50 11.72 -7.03
CA SER A 68 -6.58 11.09 -7.99
C SER A 68 -5.73 12.06 -8.82
N ASP A 69 -6.12 13.33 -8.86
CA ASP A 69 -5.35 14.40 -9.48
C ASP A 69 -4.37 15.06 -8.49
N GLY A 70 -4.43 14.68 -7.21
CA GLY A 70 -3.60 15.23 -6.15
C GLY A 70 -4.10 16.56 -5.60
N ASN A 71 -5.36 16.95 -5.86
CA ASN A 71 -5.96 18.15 -5.29
C ASN A 71 -6.46 17.86 -3.87
N TRP A 72 -6.40 18.87 -3.00
CA TRP A 72 -6.95 18.75 -1.65
C TRP A 72 -8.48 18.77 -1.70
N ILE A 73 -9.07 17.78 -1.06
CA ILE A 73 -10.51 17.71 -0.80
C ILE A 73 -10.71 18.01 0.69
N LEU A 74 -11.54 19.00 1.00
CA LEU A 74 -11.98 19.30 2.37
C LEU A 74 -13.38 18.74 2.58
N ASP A 75 -13.58 18.06 3.70
CA ASP A 75 -14.92 17.79 4.22
C ASP A 75 -15.63 19.08 4.65
N SER A 76 -16.97 19.11 4.57
CA SER A 76 -17.77 20.25 5.00
C SER A 76 -17.61 20.60 6.48
N GLU A 77 -17.21 19.63 7.30
CA GLU A 77 -16.94 19.78 8.74
C GLU A 77 -15.45 19.87 9.06
N ALA A 78 -14.60 20.22 8.07
CA ALA A 78 -13.18 20.41 8.31
C ALA A 78 -12.91 21.48 9.38
N CYS A 79 -11.82 21.36 10.14
CA CYS A 79 -11.51 22.34 11.17
C CYS A 79 -10.94 23.65 10.59
N THR A 80 -10.93 24.72 11.38
CA THR A 80 -10.40 26.03 10.97
C THR A 80 -8.97 25.97 10.43
N TYR A 81 -8.12 25.10 11.00
CA TYR A 81 -6.75 24.91 10.54
C TYR A 81 -6.69 24.34 9.12
N CYS A 82 -7.52 23.32 8.83
CA CYS A 82 -7.65 22.74 7.50
C CYS A 82 -8.09 23.79 6.46
N PHE A 83 -9.11 24.60 6.79
CA PHE A 83 -9.58 25.68 5.91
C PHE A 83 -8.49 26.71 5.61
N GLN A 84 -7.76 27.18 6.62
CA GLN A 84 -6.68 28.15 6.44
C GLN A 84 -5.54 27.60 5.57
N LYS A 85 -5.20 26.32 5.72
CA LYS A 85 -4.16 25.67 4.91
C LYS A 85 -4.62 25.46 3.47
N LYS A 86 -5.87 25.05 3.26
CA LYS A 86 -6.47 24.90 1.93
C LYS A 86 -6.49 26.20 1.15
N ASP A 87 -6.91 27.29 1.78
CA ASP A 87 -6.94 28.61 1.15
C ASP A 87 -5.53 29.08 0.72
N LYS A 88 -4.49 28.80 1.53
CA LYS A 88 -3.09 29.03 1.11
C LYS A 88 -2.68 28.16 -0.08
N TYR A 89 -3.05 26.89 -0.07
CA TYR A 89 -2.81 25.95 -1.17
C TYR A 89 -3.50 26.44 -2.47
N ASP A 90 -4.77 26.81 -2.41
CA ASP A 90 -5.55 27.28 -3.58
C ASP A 90 -4.96 28.53 -4.21
N ARG A 91 -4.54 29.51 -3.38
CA ARG A 91 -3.80 30.68 -3.87
C ARG A 91 -2.48 30.30 -4.55
N SER A 92 -1.79 29.28 -4.04
CA SER A 92 -0.56 28.77 -4.67
C SER A 92 -0.84 28.17 -6.04
N GLN A 93 -1.87 27.33 -6.15
CA GLN A 93 -2.28 26.71 -7.41
C GLN A 93 -2.72 27.76 -8.44
N GLN A 94 -3.46 28.79 -8.01
CA GLN A 94 -3.86 29.87 -8.91
C GLN A 94 -2.65 30.64 -9.46
N ARG A 95 -1.66 30.97 -8.61
CA ARG A 95 -0.43 31.62 -9.06
C ARG A 95 0.36 30.80 -10.08
N ILE A 96 0.37 29.48 -9.93
CA ILE A 96 1.03 28.57 -10.89
C ILE A 96 0.30 28.61 -12.23
N LYS A 97 -1.03 28.52 -12.23
CA LYS A 97 -1.87 28.61 -13.44
C LYS A 97 -1.64 29.95 -14.16
N ASP A 98 -1.68 31.06 -13.44
CA ASP A 98 -1.47 32.40 -14.01
C ASP A 98 -0.06 32.55 -14.60
N ARG A 99 0.96 31.97 -13.94
CA ARG A 99 2.34 31.97 -14.44
C ARG A 99 2.47 31.17 -15.73
N ASN A 100 1.87 29.98 -15.81
CA ASN A 100 1.91 29.14 -16.99
C ASN A 100 1.19 29.80 -18.17
N ARG A 101 0.01 30.37 -17.94
CA ARG A 101 -0.72 31.15 -18.95
C ARG A 101 0.12 32.31 -19.50
N ARG A 102 0.79 33.08 -18.64
CA ARG A 102 1.70 34.16 -19.08
C ARG A 102 2.88 33.65 -19.89
N LYS A 103 3.36 32.43 -19.65
CA LYS A 103 4.45 31.82 -20.44
C LYS A 103 3.95 31.41 -21.82
N GLU A 104 2.76 30.81 -21.91
CA GLU A 104 2.11 30.47 -23.18
C GLU A 104 1.85 31.73 -24.01
N ASP A 105 1.26 32.77 -23.40
CA ASP A 105 1.01 34.07 -24.06
C ASP A 105 2.30 34.72 -24.61
N LYS A 106 3.45 34.52 -23.94
CA LYS A 106 4.76 35.00 -24.39
C LYS A 106 5.36 34.14 -25.50
N LYS A 107 5.07 32.84 -25.52
CA LYS A 107 5.51 31.90 -26.56
C LYS A 107 4.78 32.20 -27.87
N ASP A 108 3.51 32.58 -27.79
CA ASP A 108 2.68 32.96 -28.95
C ASP A 108 3.00 34.35 -29.51
N LYS A 109 3.55 35.26 -28.71
CA LYS A 109 3.84 36.65 -29.14
C LYS A 109 5.20 36.86 -29.80
N GLY A 110 6.01 35.81 -29.96
CA GLY A 110 7.36 35.93 -30.51
C GLY A 110 8.30 36.72 -29.59
N ASN A 111 9.57 36.33 -29.54
CA ASN A 111 10.58 36.99 -28.72
C ASN A 111 10.84 38.42 -29.23
N SER A 112 10.06 39.42 -28.79
CA SER A 112 10.43 40.82 -28.98
C SER A 112 11.49 41.17 -27.94
N ALA A 113 12.75 41.26 -28.39
CA ALA A 113 13.88 41.70 -27.58
C ALA A 113 13.57 43.05 -26.90
N ARG A 114 13.73 43.12 -25.57
CA ARG A 114 13.65 44.38 -24.83
C ARG A 114 14.87 45.26 -25.17
N PRO A 115 14.69 46.56 -25.44
CA PRO A 115 15.82 47.47 -25.64
C PRO A 115 16.50 47.76 -24.31
N GLY A 116 17.83 47.71 -24.31
CA GLY A 116 18.67 47.97 -23.15
C GLY A 116 18.63 49.44 -22.74
N ASN A 117 18.64 49.67 -21.42
CA ASN A 117 18.95 50.91 -20.71
C ASN A 117 19.10 50.51 -19.23
N SER A 118 19.96 51.05 -18.40
CA SER A 118 21.13 51.93 -18.51
C SER A 118 21.78 51.83 -17.13
N SER A 119 23.10 51.90 -17.06
CA SER A 119 23.92 51.90 -15.84
C SER A 119 23.37 52.80 -14.72
N PHE A 120 23.03 52.20 -13.58
CA PHE A 120 22.91 52.88 -12.29
C PHE A 120 23.53 51.96 -11.25
N GLU A 121 24.71 52.35 -10.77
CA GLU A 121 25.38 51.73 -9.63
C GLU A 121 24.43 51.78 -8.42
N ARG A 122 24.14 50.62 -7.83
CA ARG A 122 23.38 50.51 -6.61
C ARG A 122 24.04 49.48 -5.71
N ASP A 123 24.18 49.89 -4.45
CA ASP A 123 25.09 49.38 -3.45
C ASP A 123 24.97 47.88 -3.16
N GLU A 124 26.14 47.31 -2.88
CA GLU A 124 26.46 45.97 -2.41
C GLU A 124 25.68 45.63 -1.12
N TYR A 125 24.49 45.08 -1.28
CA TYR A 125 23.85 44.22 -0.29
C TYR A 125 23.79 42.81 -0.87
N ASP A 126 24.45 41.89 -0.18
CA ASP A 126 24.58 40.46 -0.48
C ASP A 126 23.19 39.80 -0.49
N GLU A 127 22.51 39.90 -1.63
CA GLU A 127 21.27 39.21 -1.94
C GLU A 127 21.65 37.76 -2.22
N PHE A 128 21.36 36.85 -1.29
CA PHE A 128 21.54 35.42 -1.42
C PHE A 128 20.71 34.93 -2.62
N GLU A 129 21.34 34.96 -3.79
CA GLU A 129 20.78 34.56 -5.08
C GLU A 129 20.59 33.04 -5.00
N SER A 130 19.38 32.61 -4.63
CA SER A 130 19.01 31.21 -4.72
C SER A 130 18.94 30.86 -6.19
N ASP A 131 20.05 30.36 -6.72
CA ASP A 131 20.20 29.82 -8.07
C ASP A 131 19.35 28.56 -8.23
N TYR A 132 18.04 28.74 -8.26
CA TYR A 132 17.12 27.76 -8.80
C TYR A 132 17.23 27.86 -10.32
N SER A 133 18.21 27.15 -10.86
CA SER A 133 18.29 26.83 -12.30
C SER A 133 16.88 26.59 -12.86
N GLU A 134 16.52 27.35 -13.89
CA GLU A 134 15.25 27.22 -14.60
C GLU A 134 15.20 25.86 -15.30
N MET A 135 14.79 24.81 -14.57
CA MET A 135 14.44 23.53 -15.16
C MET A 135 13.25 23.73 -16.10
N GLU A 136 13.52 23.59 -17.40
CA GLU A 136 12.50 23.41 -18.44
C GLU A 136 11.55 22.28 -18.03
N PHE A 137 10.28 22.61 -17.81
CA PHE A 137 9.23 21.61 -17.79
C PHE A 137 8.80 21.34 -19.24
N SER A 138 9.38 20.30 -19.84
CA SER A 138 8.74 19.62 -20.95
C SER A 138 7.38 19.07 -20.49
N THR A 139 6.50 18.83 -21.46
CA THR A 139 5.12 18.33 -21.33
C THR A 139 4.92 17.39 -20.14
N VAL A 140 3.88 17.65 -19.34
CA VAL A 140 3.63 16.97 -18.05
C VAL A 140 3.26 15.51 -18.31
N ASP A 141 4.27 14.64 -18.31
CA ASP A 141 4.04 13.20 -18.21
C ASP A 141 3.34 12.91 -16.88
N GLU A 142 2.34 12.02 -16.93
CA GLU A 142 1.66 11.56 -15.73
C GLU A 142 2.68 10.96 -14.74
N LYS A 143 2.44 11.13 -13.43
CA LYS A 143 3.37 10.56 -12.44
C LYS A 143 3.32 9.04 -12.39
N GLN A 144 2.19 8.46 -12.79
CA GLN A 144 1.95 7.02 -12.86
C GLN A 144 2.27 6.31 -11.52
N ILE A 145 1.70 6.83 -10.43
CA ILE A 145 1.96 6.35 -9.06
C ILE A 145 0.76 5.58 -8.51
N ILE A 146 1.03 4.44 -7.87
CA ILE A 146 0.07 3.64 -7.09
C ILE A 146 0.50 3.69 -5.62
N VAL A 147 -0.46 3.92 -4.72
CA VAL A 147 -0.26 3.83 -3.26
C VAL A 147 -1.31 2.90 -2.68
N ALA A 148 -0.89 1.84 -2.00
CA ALA A 148 -1.80 0.89 -1.39
C ALA A 148 -1.15 0.17 -0.20
N PRO A 149 -1.94 -0.39 0.73
CA PRO A 149 -1.43 -1.39 1.65
C PRO A 149 -1.01 -2.65 0.88
N ALA A 150 0.08 -3.27 1.32
CA ALA A 150 0.53 -4.56 0.84
C ALA A 150 0.22 -5.69 1.84
N LEU A 151 0.33 -5.41 3.14
CA LEU A 151 -0.01 -6.33 4.23
C LEU A 151 -0.66 -5.55 5.37
N ILE A 152 -1.66 -6.16 6.01
CA ILE A 152 -2.41 -5.58 7.14
C ILE A 152 -2.32 -6.57 8.31
N PRO A 153 -1.85 -6.15 9.50
CA PRO A 153 -1.78 -6.98 10.69
C PRO A 153 -3.11 -7.64 11.01
N ASP A 154 -3.04 -8.90 11.42
CA ASP A 154 -4.14 -9.71 11.95
C ASP A 154 -5.32 -9.89 10.98
N LYS A 155 -5.17 -9.46 9.73
CA LYS A 155 -6.18 -9.67 8.70
C LYS A 155 -6.14 -11.13 8.24
N LEU A 156 -7.27 -11.82 8.43
CA LEU A 156 -7.49 -13.18 7.93
C LEU A 156 -7.66 -13.15 6.41
N ILE A 157 -6.80 -13.88 5.72
CA ILE A 157 -6.80 -14.01 4.27
C ILE A 157 -7.15 -15.45 3.90
N TYR A 158 -8.19 -15.61 3.08
CA TYR A 158 -8.62 -16.92 2.60
C TYR A 158 -7.65 -17.50 1.57
N ARG A 159 -7.38 -18.79 1.71
CA ARG A 159 -6.57 -19.60 0.81
C ARG A 159 -7.25 -20.94 0.57
N GLN A 160 -7.05 -21.44 -0.65
CA GLN A 160 -7.52 -22.75 -1.06
C GLN A 160 -6.46 -23.36 -1.97
N ASP A 161 -6.02 -24.55 -1.61
CA ASP A 161 -5.12 -25.35 -2.44
C ASP A 161 -5.55 -26.83 -2.40
N GLU A 162 -4.68 -27.73 -2.87
CA GLU A 162 -4.94 -29.17 -2.91
C GLU A 162 -5.20 -29.78 -1.52
N THR A 163 -4.71 -29.14 -0.45
CA THR A 163 -4.85 -29.61 0.94
C THR A 163 -6.16 -29.15 1.60
N GLY A 164 -6.87 -28.21 0.98
CA GLY A 164 -8.17 -27.72 1.44
C GLY A 164 -8.23 -26.20 1.57
N GLU A 165 -9.24 -25.74 2.31
CA GLU A 165 -9.49 -24.34 2.60
C GLU A 165 -8.90 -23.96 3.95
N TYR A 166 -8.22 -22.81 4.04
CA TYR A 166 -7.62 -22.30 5.27
C TYR A 166 -7.52 -20.78 5.27
N LEU A 167 -7.23 -20.22 6.44
CA LEU A 167 -6.96 -18.80 6.61
C LEU A 167 -5.48 -18.59 6.95
N VAL A 168 -4.88 -17.55 6.39
CA VAL A 168 -3.55 -17.07 6.79
C VAL A 168 -3.64 -15.70 7.41
N THR A 169 -2.76 -15.39 8.35
CA THR A 169 -2.65 -14.09 8.99
C THR A 169 -1.19 -13.70 9.23
N PHE A 170 -0.96 -12.41 9.43
CA PHE A 170 0.36 -11.84 9.67
C PHE A 170 0.29 -10.95 10.89
N THR A 171 1.17 -11.16 11.87
CA THR A 171 1.30 -10.22 12.99
C THR A 171 2.13 -9.00 12.58
N ALA A 172 1.90 -7.85 13.24
CA ALA A 172 2.67 -6.64 12.97
C ALA A 172 4.22 -6.83 13.07
N PRO A 173 4.76 -7.58 14.05
CA PRO A 173 6.19 -7.89 14.09
C PRO A 173 6.68 -8.73 12.90
N THR A 174 5.89 -9.71 12.43
CA THR A 174 6.22 -10.48 11.23
C THR A 174 6.27 -9.58 10.01
N ILE A 175 5.29 -8.69 9.85
CA ILE A 175 5.28 -7.72 8.74
C ILE A 175 6.53 -6.85 8.81
N ALA A 176 6.92 -6.34 9.99
CA ALA A 176 8.14 -5.54 10.13
C ALA A 176 9.40 -6.27 9.62
N LYS A 177 9.57 -7.54 9.99
CA LYS A 177 10.68 -8.38 9.50
C LYS A 177 10.62 -8.60 7.99
N MET A 178 9.42 -8.82 7.44
CA MET A 178 9.22 -8.97 5.99
C MET A 178 9.67 -7.73 5.23
N VAL A 179 9.31 -6.54 5.73
CA VAL A 179 9.67 -5.25 5.13
C VAL A 179 11.18 -5.03 5.17
N GLU A 180 11.82 -5.30 6.32
CA GLU A 180 13.27 -5.19 6.45
C GLU A 180 13.98 -6.11 5.45
N LYS A 181 13.55 -7.38 5.37
CA LYS A 181 14.14 -8.37 4.45
C LYS A 181 13.90 -8.00 2.98
N PHE A 182 12.70 -7.52 2.63
CA PHE A 182 12.37 -7.01 1.29
C PHE A 182 13.31 -5.89 0.86
N ASN A 183 13.54 -4.91 1.73
CA ASN A 183 14.43 -3.79 1.46
C ASN A 183 15.91 -4.23 1.41
N ARG A 184 16.33 -5.13 2.30
CA ARG A 184 17.70 -5.71 2.31
C ARG A 184 18.02 -6.47 1.03
N SER A 185 17.03 -7.17 0.46
CA SER A 185 17.17 -7.93 -0.79
C SER A 185 17.04 -7.07 -2.06
N ASN A 186 16.82 -5.75 -1.93
CA ASN A 186 16.66 -4.83 -3.06
C ASN A 186 15.53 -5.24 -4.04
N ASN A 187 14.45 -5.82 -3.51
CA ASN A 187 13.31 -6.29 -4.29
C ASN A 187 12.38 -5.15 -4.77
N ASN A 188 12.81 -3.90 -4.63
CA ASN A 188 12.08 -2.69 -4.99
C ASN A 188 11.71 -2.60 -6.49
N LYS A 189 12.29 -3.42 -7.36
CA LYS A 189 11.96 -3.50 -8.80
C LYS A 189 11.30 -4.83 -9.19
N SER A 190 11.10 -5.73 -8.23
CA SER A 190 10.52 -7.05 -8.45
C SER A 190 9.00 -6.93 -8.47
N ILE A 191 8.46 -6.33 -9.54
CA ILE A 191 7.04 -6.05 -9.71
C ILE A 191 6.51 -6.79 -10.93
N ASN A 192 5.48 -7.62 -10.75
CA ASN A 192 4.78 -8.32 -11.82
C ASN A 192 3.29 -7.93 -11.83
N VAL A 193 2.53 -8.53 -12.73
CA VAL A 193 1.08 -8.37 -12.84
C VAL A 193 0.40 -9.72 -12.69
N ASP A 194 -0.70 -9.79 -11.93
CA ASP A 194 -1.54 -10.98 -11.73
C ASP A 194 -0.79 -12.30 -11.43
N HIS A 195 0.23 -12.24 -10.58
CA HIS A 195 1.05 -13.42 -10.24
C HIS A 195 1.67 -14.13 -11.46
N SER A 196 1.87 -13.37 -12.55
CA SER A 196 2.45 -13.88 -13.78
C SER A 196 3.96 -13.72 -13.83
N ASN A 197 4.58 -14.33 -14.84
CA ASN A 197 5.99 -14.12 -15.17
C ASN A 197 6.26 -12.79 -15.89
N GLN A 198 5.21 -11.99 -16.17
CA GLN A 198 5.36 -10.70 -16.83
C GLN A 198 5.76 -9.64 -15.81
N MET A 199 7.01 -9.17 -15.92
CA MET A 199 7.52 -8.06 -15.12
C MET A 199 6.97 -6.73 -15.64
N VAL A 200 6.60 -5.86 -14.71
CA VAL A 200 6.15 -4.50 -14.99
C VAL A 200 7.35 -3.57 -14.86
N ASN A 201 7.59 -2.71 -15.85
CA ASN A 201 8.63 -1.70 -15.76
C ASN A 201 8.22 -0.63 -14.74
N ALA A 202 8.55 -0.88 -13.48
CA ALA A 202 8.13 -0.12 -12.32
C ALA A 202 9.14 -0.23 -11.19
N PHE A 203 9.01 0.64 -10.18
CA PHE A 203 9.80 0.54 -8.96
C PHE A 203 9.05 1.10 -7.75
N VAL A 204 9.38 0.58 -6.57
CA VAL A 204 8.94 1.12 -5.28
C VAL A 204 9.67 2.44 -5.03
N VAL A 205 8.92 3.54 -5.05
CA VAL A 205 9.40 4.89 -4.73
C VAL A 205 9.61 5.04 -3.24
N GLU A 206 8.68 4.51 -2.46
CA GLU A 206 8.63 4.62 -1.01
C GLU A 206 7.84 3.44 -0.47
N ASN A 207 8.26 2.90 0.68
CA ASN A 207 7.46 1.96 1.45
C ASN A 207 7.66 2.26 2.94
N TRP A 208 6.64 2.03 3.76
CA TRP A 208 6.69 2.34 5.20
C TRP A 208 5.69 1.50 5.97
N ILE A 209 5.86 1.43 7.29
CA ILE A 209 4.90 0.83 8.20
C ILE A 209 4.14 1.95 8.90
N ILE A 210 2.83 1.79 9.06
CA ILE A 210 2.03 2.73 9.86
C ILE A 210 2.44 2.62 11.32
N GLU A 211 3.00 3.68 11.89
CA GLU A 211 3.46 3.72 13.29
C GLU A 211 2.52 4.54 14.19
N ASN A 212 1.65 5.36 13.60
CA ASN A 212 0.71 6.20 14.34
C ASN A 212 -0.65 6.23 13.66
N SER A 213 -1.70 5.76 14.35
CA SER A 213 -3.05 5.69 13.78
C SER A 213 -3.62 7.05 13.37
N VAL A 214 -3.17 8.14 14.00
CA VAL A 214 -3.71 9.49 13.78
C VAL A 214 -2.86 10.31 12.82
N TYR A 215 -1.54 10.29 12.97
CA TYR A 215 -0.62 11.20 12.28
C TYR A 215 0.12 10.57 11.10
N ASP A 216 -0.21 9.33 10.72
CA ASP A 216 0.45 8.67 9.60
C ASP A 216 0.01 9.23 8.24
N LYS A 217 0.97 9.29 7.30
CA LYS A 217 0.76 9.84 5.95
C LYS A 217 -0.22 9.01 5.10
N SER A 218 -0.50 7.75 5.45
CA SER A 218 -1.53 6.92 4.82
C SER A 218 -2.91 7.59 4.83
N ARG A 219 -3.21 8.41 5.85
CA ARG A 219 -4.43 9.20 5.98
C ARG A 219 -4.66 10.16 4.82
N PHE A 220 -3.59 10.71 4.22
CA PHE A 220 -3.71 11.54 3.01
C PHE A 220 -4.37 10.79 1.87
N TYR A 221 -4.02 9.52 1.74
CA TYR A 221 -4.53 8.59 0.75
C TYR A 221 -5.82 7.91 1.22
N ASN A 222 -6.54 8.53 2.15
CA ASN A 222 -7.83 8.05 2.66
C ASN A 222 -7.77 6.64 3.27
N PHE A 223 -6.61 6.22 3.76
CA PHE A 223 -6.44 4.96 4.47
C PHE A 223 -6.54 5.18 5.98
N ASP A 224 -7.45 4.44 6.61
CA ASP A 224 -7.55 4.29 8.06
C ASP A 224 -7.27 2.83 8.40
N LEU A 225 -5.99 2.51 8.61
CA LEU A 225 -5.50 1.14 8.75
C LEU A 225 -4.73 0.98 10.06
N PRO A 226 -4.70 -0.24 10.63
CA PRO A 226 -4.05 -0.48 11.91
C PRO A 226 -2.54 -0.22 11.85
N VAL A 227 -1.99 0.19 12.99
CA VAL A 227 -0.53 0.27 13.21
C VAL A 227 0.10 -1.09 12.90
N GLY A 228 1.22 -1.09 12.18
CA GLY A 228 1.86 -2.29 11.66
C GLY A 228 1.50 -2.61 10.20
N THR A 229 0.52 -1.93 9.60
CA THR A 229 0.22 -2.05 8.17
C THR A 229 1.41 -1.62 7.33
N TRP A 230 1.80 -2.45 6.37
CA TRP A 230 2.83 -2.11 5.39
C TRP A 230 2.22 -1.44 4.18
N MET A 231 2.61 -0.19 3.96
CA MET A 231 2.19 0.64 2.85
C MET A 231 3.29 0.71 1.79
N VAL A 232 2.89 0.65 0.53
CA VAL A 232 3.81 0.68 -0.62
C VAL A 232 3.37 1.77 -1.59
N MET A 233 4.36 2.48 -2.15
CA MET A 233 4.19 3.42 -3.25
C MET A 233 5.02 2.96 -4.43
N VAL A 234 4.36 2.61 -5.53
CA VAL A 234 5.00 2.18 -6.78
C VAL A 234 4.86 3.26 -7.85
N LYS A 235 5.93 3.50 -8.61
CA LYS A 235 5.88 4.27 -9.86
C LYS A 235 5.99 3.33 -11.05
N ILE A 236 5.02 3.41 -11.95
CA ILE A 236 5.01 2.73 -13.25
C ILE A 236 5.74 3.61 -14.27
N LEU A 237 6.64 3.03 -15.05
CA LEU A 237 7.37 3.72 -16.12
C LEU A 237 6.79 3.44 -17.50
N ASP A 238 5.99 2.38 -17.62
CA ASP A 238 5.28 2.01 -18.84
C ASP A 238 3.91 2.71 -18.92
N THR A 239 3.78 3.67 -19.83
CA THR A 239 2.55 4.45 -20.03
C THR A 239 1.42 3.63 -20.65
N GLU A 240 1.73 2.62 -21.47
CA GLU A 240 0.71 1.74 -22.07
C GLU A 240 0.11 0.85 -20.98
N PHE A 241 0.97 0.19 -20.20
CA PHE A 241 0.55 -0.58 -19.03
C PHE A 241 -0.29 0.26 -18.07
N TRP A 242 0.12 1.50 -17.82
CA TRP A 242 -0.61 2.41 -16.94
C TRP A 242 -2.04 2.69 -17.42
N ASN A 243 -2.23 2.96 -18.71
CA ASN A 243 -3.56 3.27 -19.23
C ASN A 243 -4.44 2.02 -19.33
N ASP A 244 -3.88 0.90 -19.76
CA ASP A 244 -4.68 -0.29 -20.04
C ASP A 244 -4.92 -1.12 -18.79
N GLN A 245 -3.87 -1.41 -18.02
CA GLN A 245 -3.93 -2.34 -16.90
C GLN A 245 -4.31 -1.61 -15.61
N VAL A 246 -3.69 -0.46 -15.31
CA VAL A 246 -3.95 0.26 -14.07
C VAL A 246 -5.29 1.01 -14.14
N LYS A 247 -5.49 1.86 -15.15
CA LYS A 247 -6.74 2.62 -15.30
C LYS A 247 -7.87 1.79 -15.93
N GLY A 248 -7.57 1.02 -16.97
CA GLY A 248 -8.57 0.25 -17.72
C GLY A 248 -9.09 -0.97 -16.95
N GLU A 249 -8.18 -1.80 -16.43
CA GLU A 249 -8.54 -3.02 -15.70
C GLU A 249 -8.57 -2.85 -14.18
N GLY A 250 -8.09 -1.71 -13.67
CA GLY A 250 -8.15 -1.41 -12.24
C GLY A 250 -7.08 -2.12 -11.40
N LYS A 251 -5.94 -2.46 -12.00
CA LYS A 251 -4.81 -3.14 -11.34
C LYS A 251 -3.95 -2.19 -10.51
N PHE A 252 -4.55 -1.66 -9.45
CA PHE A 252 -3.92 -0.76 -8.47
C PHE A 252 -4.01 -1.28 -7.03
N GLY A 253 -4.24 -2.59 -6.85
CA GLY A 253 -4.01 -3.30 -5.59
C GLY A 253 -2.64 -3.98 -5.59
N PHE A 254 -2.16 -4.34 -4.40
CA PHE A 254 -0.95 -5.15 -4.24
C PHE A 254 -1.27 -6.54 -3.71
N SER A 255 -0.55 -7.52 -4.22
CA SER A 255 -0.44 -8.86 -3.67
C SER A 255 1.04 -9.22 -3.47
N ILE A 256 1.34 -10.04 -2.48
CA ILE A 256 2.71 -10.35 -2.08
C ILE A 256 3.03 -11.80 -2.41
N GLU A 257 4.17 -12.01 -3.07
CA GLU A 257 4.66 -13.34 -3.45
C GLU A 257 6.02 -13.60 -2.82
N GLY A 258 6.23 -14.84 -2.37
CA GLY A 258 7.46 -15.25 -1.72
C GLY A 258 7.39 -16.62 -1.10
N LEU A 259 8.51 -17.07 -0.55
CA LEU A 259 8.56 -18.27 0.27
C LEU A 259 8.19 -17.89 1.71
N LEU A 260 7.07 -18.38 2.23
CA LEU A 260 6.56 -17.96 3.54
C LEU A 260 6.45 -19.18 4.45
N GLY A 261 7.10 -19.13 5.62
CA GLY A 261 6.91 -20.13 6.67
C GLY A 261 5.53 -19.98 7.29
N GLN A 262 4.92 -21.09 7.71
CA GLN A 262 3.58 -21.08 8.32
C GLN A 262 3.57 -21.92 9.60
N ARG A 263 2.80 -21.50 10.60
CA ARG A 263 2.47 -22.32 11.77
C ARG A 263 0.97 -22.26 12.03
N ILE A 264 0.36 -23.37 12.42
CA ILE A 264 -1.05 -23.38 12.82
C ILE A 264 -1.20 -22.69 14.19
N ILE A 265 -2.18 -21.80 14.31
CA ILE A 265 -2.49 -21.08 15.56
C ILE A 265 -3.91 -21.32 16.05
N GLU A 266 -4.81 -21.76 15.16
CA GLU A 266 -6.18 -22.15 15.49
C GLU A 266 -6.60 -23.33 14.62
N MET A 267 -7.11 -24.39 15.24
CA MET A 267 -7.65 -25.56 14.53
C MET A 267 -9.16 -25.41 14.37
N SER A 268 -9.72 -25.95 13.29
CA SER A 268 -11.18 -25.97 13.12
C SER A 268 -11.84 -26.83 14.20
N LYS A 269 -12.98 -26.38 14.72
CA LYS A 269 -13.77 -27.13 15.72
C LYS A 269 -14.21 -28.52 15.24
N GLU A 270 -14.27 -28.75 13.93
CA GLU A 270 -14.63 -30.05 13.34
C GLU A 270 -13.47 -31.05 13.43
N ILE A 271 -12.22 -30.61 13.29
CA ILE A 271 -11.06 -31.49 13.50
C ILE A 271 -10.95 -31.89 14.99
N GLU A 272 -11.19 -30.97 15.92
CA GLU A 272 -11.24 -31.30 17.35
C GLU A 272 -12.36 -32.29 17.69
N GLN A 273 -13.51 -32.23 17.00
CA GLN A 273 -14.63 -33.14 17.23
C GLN A 273 -14.38 -34.53 16.64
N ASP A 274 -13.82 -34.66 15.44
CA ASP A 274 -13.49 -35.97 14.86
C ASP A 274 -12.42 -36.69 15.69
N TYR A 275 -11.34 -36.01 16.09
CA TYR A 275 -10.32 -36.62 16.97
C TYR A 275 -10.88 -37.04 18.32
N ASN A 276 -11.71 -36.20 18.96
CA ASN A 276 -12.30 -36.55 20.25
C ASN A 276 -13.34 -37.67 20.12
N THR A 277 -14.10 -37.71 19.01
CA THR A 277 -15.10 -38.75 18.78
C THR A 277 -14.43 -40.09 18.50
N ASP A 278 -13.40 -40.13 17.65
CA ASP A 278 -12.62 -41.35 17.37
C ASP A 278 -11.89 -41.85 18.61
N LEU A 279 -11.31 -40.94 19.41
CA LEU A 279 -10.64 -41.32 20.67
C LEU A 279 -11.65 -41.86 21.70
N THR A 280 -12.85 -41.27 21.77
CA THR A 280 -13.90 -41.73 22.70
C THR A 280 -14.45 -43.09 22.27
N GLN A 281 -14.71 -43.30 20.98
CA GLN A 281 -15.11 -44.60 20.44
C GLN A 281 -14.04 -45.66 20.66
N PHE A 282 -12.76 -45.33 20.44
CA PHE A 282 -11.65 -46.24 20.72
C PHE A 282 -11.55 -46.60 22.20
N ILE A 283 -11.78 -45.65 23.12
CA ILE A 283 -11.77 -45.89 24.57
C ILE A 283 -12.99 -46.73 24.99
N ASP A 284 -14.16 -46.47 24.41
CA ASP A 284 -15.40 -47.20 24.70
C ASP A 284 -15.36 -48.66 24.21
N ASP A 285 -14.56 -48.94 23.17
CA ASP A 285 -14.33 -50.28 22.63
C ASP A 285 -13.28 -51.10 23.42
N LEU A 286 -12.55 -50.48 24.36
CA LEU A 286 -11.56 -51.16 25.20
C LEU A 286 -12.20 -51.75 26.46
N THR A 287 -11.81 -52.97 26.81
CA THR A 287 -12.21 -53.59 28.07
C THR A 287 -11.43 -53.00 29.25
N GLU A 288 -11.99 -53.08 30.47
CA GLU A 288 -11.32 -52.56 31.67
C GLU A 288 -9.92 -53.14 31.91
N ASP A 289 -9.66 -54.37 31.44
CA ASP A 289 -8.37 -55.02 31.61
C ASP A 289 -7.35 -54.55 30.57
N GLU A 290 -7.77 -54.25 29.34
CA GLU A 290 -6.92 -53.63 28.30
C GLU A 290 -6.57 -52.18 28.68
N LEU A 291 -7.51 -51.43 29.25
CA LEU A 291 -7.29 -50.09 29.78
C LEU A 291 -6.25 -50.09 30.92
N LYS A 292 -6.31 -51.07 31.82
CA LYS A 292 -5.34 -51.22 32.92
C LYS A 292 -3.94 -51.57 32.42
N ASP A 293 -3.81 -52.34 31.36
CA ASP A 293 -2.51 -52.67 30.78
C ASP A 293 -1.87 -51.48 30.06
N ILE A 294 -2.66 -50.68 29.33
CA ILE A 294 -2.16 -49.41 28.72
C ILE A 294 -1.70 -48.42 29.80
N LEU A 295 -2.44 -48.33 30.91
CA LEU A 295 -2.11 -47.41 32.01
C LEU A 295 -0.88 -47.85 32.82
N LYS A 296 -0.49 -49.13 32.80
CA LYS A 296 0.75 -49.61 33.45
C LYS A 296 2.01 -49.12 32.74
N ASP A 297 1.96 -48.87 31.44
CA ASP A 297 3.11 -48.41 30.67
C ASP A 297 3.32 -46.87 30.76
N LEU A 298 2.40 -46.16 31.41
CA LEU A 298 2.42 -44.69 31.60
C LEU A 298 2.80 -44.26 33.03
N LEU A 299 3.01 -45.21 33.96
CA LEU A 299 3.43 -45.01 35.34
C LEU A 299 4.81 -45.63 35.60
#